data_AF-A0A6L8U269-F1
#
_entry.id   AF-A0A6L8U269-F1
#
_cell.length_a   1.000
_cell.length_b   1.000
_cell.length_c   1.000
_cell.angle_alpha   90.00
_cell.angle_beta   90.00
_cell.angle_gamma   90.00
#
_symmetry.space_group_name_H-M   'P 1'
#
loop_
_entity.id
_entity.type
_entity.pdbx_description
1 polymer ?
#
loop_
_entity_poly.entity_id
_entity_poly.type
_entity_poly.pdbx_seq_one_letter_code
_entity_poly.pdbx_strand_id
1 'polypeptide(L)'
;MRIKFTKETTLDLFNKLNFLEDLSELLDQYSFGKGLDTIFICLNSVDPEIVSWRDFETGLVVKRKYTKSKKTLEFTYKLNHKQMKEAQTKEEVLHIILEGFKKTYNEINALGIKDFDVDKFYSVVTTAIEDFARNDYVPIEKLFVAQPEGIRELPEEEKMKEVIFWEIIEQSKEERKDFEHQAELLIDKLSQLSEKAVVGFEFTFREMLSKSYHYNVLAAAKIIDGYTDDDSFLYFRCRLLAEGRGFYFKAIENPDYLADNFITDTDGELMLSIADKAFIKKLGENTEKELPRDVALSYMNYDEEESLSGERWEEKDLPQRYPRLWERYRSESLA
;
A
#
# COMPACT_ATOMS: atom_id res chain seq x y z
N MET A 1 -8.32 -2.37 11.33
CA MET A 1 -7.98 -1.07 11.99
C MET A 1 -6.48 -1.00 11.95
N ARG A 2 -5.89 0.08 11.45
CA ARG A 2 -4.44 0.12 11.17
C ARG A 2 -3.65 0.57 12.39
N ILE A 3 -2.61 -0.15 12.79
CA ILE A 3 -1.66 0.26 13.83
C ILE A 3 -0.30 0.45 13.19
N LYS A 4 0.15 1.69 13.09
CA LYS A 4 1.42 2.04 12.48
C LYS A 4 2.44 2.44 13.54
N PHE A 5 3.52 1.69 13.64
CA PHE A 5 4.70 2.13 14.36
C PHE A 5 5.52 3.06 13.49
N THR A 6 5.91 4.21 14.04
CA THR A 6 6.85 5.14 13.41
C THR A 6 8.03 5.37 14.33
N LYS A 7 9.16 5.82 13.77
CA LYS A 7 10.40 6.04 14.53
C LYS A 7 10.92 7.46 14.30
N GLU A 8 11.10 8.18 15.40
CA GLU A 8 11.83 9.45 15.48
C GLU A 8 13.11 9.20 16.27
N THR A 9 14.12 8.64 15.60
CA THR A 9 15.36 8.20 16.23
C THR A 9 16.60 8.72 15.53
N THR A 10 17.74 8.60 16.20
CA THR A 10 19.04 8.76 15.53
C THR A 10 19.27 7.65 14.49
N LEU A 11 20.16 7.92 13.53
CA LEU A 11 20.46 7.01 12.43
C LEU A 11 21.01 5.65 12.90
N ASP A 12 21.82 5.64 13.96
CA ASP A 12 22.39 4.42 14.53
C ASP A 12 21.33 3.50 15.17
N LEU A 13 20.22 4.06 15.64
CA LEU A 13 19.09 3.29 16.19
C LEU A 13 18.06 2.89 15.13
N PHE A 14 18.05 3.55 13.96
CA PHE A 14 17.05 3.32 12.92
C PHE A 14 16.98 1.85 12.49
N ASN A 15 18.14 1.21 12.30
CA ASN A 15 18.24 -0.19 11.87
C ASN A 15 17.82 -1.19 12.95
N LYS A 16 17.97 -0.84 14.23
CA LYS A 16 17.52 -1.68 15.36
C LYS A 16 16.00 -1.81 15.43
N LEU A 17 15.28 -1.01 14.64
CA LEU A 17 13.82 -0.91 14.62
C LEU A 17 13.22 -1.30 13.27
N ASN A 18 13.95 -2.02 12.41
CA ASN A 18 13.43 -2.42 11.09
C ASN A 18 12.31 -3.46 11.18
N PHE A 19 12.19 -4.19 12.29
CA PHE A 19 11.13 -5.17 12.53
C PHE A 19 9.76 -4.54 12.89
N LEU A 20 9.67 -3.21 13.00
CA LEU A 20 8.44 -2.54 13.41
C LEU A 20 7.33 -2.65 12.37
N GLU A 21 7.68 -2.81 11.08
CA GLU A 21 6.72 -3.06 10.00
C GLU A 21 6.04 -4.42 10.21
N ASP A 22 6.81 -5.49 10.41
CA ASP A 22 6.29 -6.82 10.75
C ASP A 22 5.35 -6.79 11.98
N LEU A 23 5.73 -6.02 13.02
CA LEU A 23 4.92 -5.88 14.24
C LEU A 23 3.63 -5.09 13.97
N SER A 24 3.69 -4.09 13.10
CA SER A 24 2.52 -3.34 12.64
C SER A 24 1.54 -4.23 11.88
N GLU A 25 2.03 -5.01 10.92
CA GLU A 25 1.24 -5.98 10.16
C GLU A 25 0.59 -7.02 11.09
N LEU A 26 1.33 -7.53 12.07
CA LEU A 26 0.81 -8.45 13.08
C LEU A 26 -0.37 -7.86 13.85
N LEU A 27 -0.43 -6.55 14.03
CA LEU A 27 -1.47 -5.89 14.82
C LEU A 27 -2.69 -5.44 14.01
N ASP A 28 -2.54 -5.28 12.69
CA ASP A 28 -3.61 -4.80 11.79
C ASP A 28 -4.82 -5.76 11.73
N GLN A 29 -4.61 -7.04 12.07
CA GLN A 29 -5.66 -8.05 12.21
C GLN A 29 -6.59 -7.80 13.41
N TYR A 30 -6.21 -6.95 14.37
CA TYR A 30 -7.00 -6.68 15.56
C TYR A 30 -7.85 -5.42 15.41
N SER A 31 -9.03 -5.44 16.04
CA SER A 31 -9.89 -4.27 16.20
C SER A 31 -10.21 -4.05 17.68
N PHE A 32 -10.15 -2.78 18.09
CA PHE A 32 -10.44 -2.32 19.44
C PHE A 32 -11.69 -1.45 19.48
N GLY A 33 -12.64 -1.70 18.57
CA GLY A 33 -13.91 -0.97 18.49
C GLY A 33 -14.03 -0.10 17.24
N LYS A 34 -15.10 0.70 17.19
CA LYS A 34 -15.47 1.53 16.02
C LYS A 34 -15.04 2.99 16.14
N GLY A 35 -14.45 3.37 17.28
CA GLY A 35 -14.01 4.73 17.58
C GLY A 35 -12.73 5.15 16.87
N LEU A 36 -11.93 4.18 16.39
CA LEU A 36 -10.66 4.39 15.73
C LEU A 36 -10.54 3.54 14.46
N ASP A 37 -10.08 4.15 13.38
CA ASP A 37 -9.70 3.48 12.14
C ASP A 37 -8.18 3.30 12.07
N THR A 38 -7.41 4.23 12.66
CA THR A 38 -5.93 4.19 12.65
C THR A 38 -5.32 4.64 13.99
N ILE A 39 -4.27 3.95 14.43
CA ILE A 39 -3.45 4.31 15.59
C ILE A 39 -1.99 4.46 15.11
N PHE A 40 -1.40 5.63 15.32
CA PHE A 40 0.02 5.87 15.09
C PHE A 40 0.75 5.88 16.43
N ILE A 41 1.72 4.97 16.55
CA ILE A 41 2.56 4.80 17.73
C ILE A 41 3.99 5.19 17.36
N CYS A 42 4.40 6.40 17.75
CA CYS A 42 5.73 6.90 17.43
C CYS A 42 6.71 6.61 18.58
N LEU A 43 7.78 5.90 18.25
CA LEU A 43 8.91 5.64 19.13
C LEU A 43 9.92 6.77 18.98
N ASN A 44 10.09 7.60 20.02
CA ASN A 44 11.03 8.71 20.00
C ASN A 44 12.28 8.37 20.83
N SER A 45 13.46 8.34 20.19
CA SER A 45 14.73 8.09 20.87
C SER A 45 15.87 8.85 20.21
N VAL A 46 16.23 9.99 20.78
CA VAL A 46 17.25 10.90 20.24
C VAL A 46 18.46 10.97 21.18
N ASP A 47 19.65 11.25 20.64
CA ASP A 47 20.87 11.44 21.44
C ASP A 47 20.63 12.58 22.45
N PRO A 48 20.73 12.31 23.76
CA PRO A 48 20.46 13.30 24.79
C PRO A 48 21.68 14.22 24.93
N GLU A 49 21.98 15.00 23.90
CA GLU A 49 22.78 16.22 24.05
C GLU A 49 21.92 17.28 24.77
N ILE A 50 21.75 17.04 26.07
CA ILE A 50 21.41 17.94 27.19
C ILE A 50 20.24 18.93 26.95
N VAL A 51 19.01 18.53 27.31
CA VAL A 51 17.86 19.47 27.40
C VAL A 51 17.00 19.25 28.66
N SER A 52 16.73 18.02 29.13
CA SER A 52 15.95 17.76 30.36
C SER A 52 16.17 16.36 30.96
N TRP A 53 16.01 16.19 32.29
CA TRP A 53 16.04 14.88 32.95
C TRP A 53 14.90 13.94 32.51
N ARG A 54 13.78 14.51 32.03
CA ARG A 54 12.64 13.76 31.51
C ARG A 54 12.91 13.13 30.14
N ASP A 55 13.91 13.61 29.41
CA ASP A 55 14.29 13.03 28.11
C ASP A 55 14.89 11.62 28.24
N PHE A 56 15.25 11.22 29.47
CA PHE A 56 15.76 9.90 29.79
C PHE A 56 14.66 8.92 30.26
N GLU A 57 13.42 9.37 30.42
CA GLU A 57 12.34 8.53 30.95
C GLU A 57 11.68 7.71 29.83
N THR A 58 12.01 6.41 29.77
CA THR A 58 11.29 5.46 28.91
C THR A 58 9.81 5.41 29.31
N GLY A 59 8.94 5.67 28.35
CA GLY A 59 7.48 5.66 28.48
C GLY A 59 6.82 7.02 28.67
N LEU A 60 7.60 8.11 28.72
CA LEU A 60 7.05 9.47 28.77
C LEU A 60 6.32 9.79 27.45
N VAL A 61 5.02 10.10 27.52
CA VAL A 61 4.26 10.55 26.35
C VAL A 61 4.56 12.03 26.06
N VAL A 62 5.14 12.31 24.90
CA VAL A 62 5.52 13.68 24.50
C VAL A 62 4.52 14.30 23.51
N LYS A 63 3.72 13.46 22.86
CA LYS A 63 2.61 13.88 21.99
C LYS A 63 1.48 12.88 22.15
N ARG A 64 0.25 13.36 22.24
CA ARG A 64 -0.96 12.55 22.06
C ARG A 64 -2.04 13.40 21.41
N LYS A 65 -2.73 12.85 20.42
CA LYS A 65 -3.76 13.54 19.66
C LYS A 65 -4.78 12.54 19.17
N TYR A 66 -6.04 12.76 19.54
CA TYR A 66 -7.17 12.06 18.95
C TYR A 66 -7.89 13.01 17.98
N THR A 67 -8.08 12.56 16.74
CA THR A 67 -8.80 13.30 15.69
C THR A 67 -10.09 12.55 15.36
N LYS A 68 -11.21 12.99 15.93
CA LYS A 68 -12.52 12.32 15.81
C LYS A 68 -12.99 12.16 14.35
N SER A 69 -12.84 13.19 13.52
CA SER A 69 -13.28 13.14 12.11
C SER A 69 -12.51 12.12 11.28
N LYS A 70 -11.23 11.89 11.61
CA LYS A 70 -10.37 10.90 10.95
C LYS A 70 -10.31 9.57 11.70
N LYS A 71 -11.04 9.46 12.82
CA LYS A 71 -10.95 8.36 13.79
C LYS A 71 -9.50 7.90 14.02
N THR A 72 -8.61 8.88 14.20
CA THR A 72 -7.18 8.63 14.27
C THR A 72 -6.66 8.97 15.67
N LEU A 73 -5.92 8.05 16.27
CA LEU A 73 -5.14 8.30 17.49
C LEU A 73 -3.65 8.35 17.11
N GLU A 74 -2.97 9.44 17.42
CA GLU A 74 -1.52 9.55 17.31
C GLU A 74 -0.95 9.74 18.72
N PHE A 75 0.07 8.97 19.09
CA PHE A 75 0.86 9.29 20.26
C PHE A 75 2.33 8.92 20.08
N THR A 76 3.18 9.71 20.72
CA THR A 76 4.63 9.57 20.70
C THR A 76 5.09 9.38 22.13
N TYR A 77 5.89 8.35 22.38
CA TYR A 77 6.51 8.14 23.68
C TYR A 77 8.03 7.97 23.58
N LYS A 78 8.72 8.39 24.64
CA LYS A 78 10.18 8.37 24.73
C LYS A 78 10.68 6.95 25.01
N LEU A 79 11.76 6.57 24.34
CA LEU A 79 12.62 5.44 24.70
C LEU A 79 13.97 6.00 25.13
N ASN A 80 14.48 5.58 26.28
CA ASN A 80 15.78 6.01 26.76
C ASN A 80 16.88 5.64 25.75
N HIS A 81 17.53 6.67 25.21
CA HIS A 81 18.52 6.51 24.14
C HIS A 81 19.69 5.62 24.55
N LYS A 82 20.18 5.75 25.79
CA LYS A 82 21.27 4.93 26.29
C LYS A 82 20.88 3.44 26.34
N GLN A 83 19.69 3.11 26.87
CA GLN A 83 19.19 1.74 26.89
C GLN A 83 19.05 1.16 25.47
N MET A 84 18.53 1.95 24.52
CA MET A 84 18.40 1.53 23.11
C MET A 84 19.76 1.30 22.44
N LYS A 85 20.78 2.09 22.80
CA LYS A 85 22.14 1.93 22.28
C LYS A 85 22.83 0.70 22.85
N GLU A 86 22.65 0.45 24.15
CA GLU A 86 23.22 -0.67 24.88
C GLU A 86 22.56 -2.02 24.54
N ALA A 87 21.28 -2.04 24.16
CA ALA A 87 20.58 -3.25 23.72
C ALA A 87 21.28 -3.88 22.49
N GLN A 88 21.73 -5.12 22.61
CA GLN A 88 22.45 -5.85 21.57
C GLN A 88 21.52 -6.79 20.78
N THR A 89 20.41 -7.18 21.38
CA THR A 89 19.48 -8.18 20.83
C THR A 89 18.12 -7.56 20.49
N LYS A 90 17.38 -8.21 19.59
CA LYS A 90 16.01 -7.81 19.22
C LYS A 90 15.10 -7.85 20.46
N GLU A 91 15.29 -8.85 21.31
CA GLU A 91 14.54 -9.09 22.52
C GLU A 91 14.73 -7.98 23.55
N GLU A 92 15.97 -7.53 23.76
CA GLU A 92 16.27 -6.38 24.63
C GLU A 92 15.62 -5.10 24.11
N VAL A 93 15.65 -4.88 22.78
CA VAL A 93 15.00 -3.73 22.15
C VAL A 93 13.48 -3.78 22.37
N LEU A 94 12.85 -4.93 22.09
CA LEU A 94 11.40 -5.12 22.30
C LEU A 94 10.99 -4.97 23.76
N HIS A 95 11.83 -5.41 24.70
CA HIS A 95 11.59 -5.22 26.12
C HIS A 95 11.54 -3.72 26.49
N ILE A 96 12.48 -2.91 25.98
CA ILE A 96 12.49 -1.46 26.21
C ILE A 96 11.24 -0.79 25.60
N ILE A 97 10.86 -1.19 24.38
CA ILE A 97 9.65 -0.70 23.70
C ILE A 97 8.41 -1.02 24.53
N LEU A 98 8.30 -2.25 25.03
CA LEU A 98 7.17 -2.74 25.80
C LEU A 98 7.02 -2.02 27.14
N GLU A 99 8.13 -1.85 27.86
CA GLU A 99 8.18 -1.10 29.12
C GLU A 99 7.70 0.34 28.92
N GLY A 100 8.14 0.98 27.83
CA GLY A 100 7.69 2.33 27.48
C GLY A 100 6.21 2.36 27.10
N PHE A 101 5.77 1.42 26.27
CA PHE A 101 4.38 1.33 25.81
C PHE A 101 3.43 1.18 26.99
N LYS A 102 3.66 0.24 27.92
CA LYS A 102 2.81 0.00 29.10
C LYS A 102 2.58 1.26 29.94
N LYS A 103 3.59 2.14 30.05
CA LYS A 103 3.48 3.40 30.81
C LYS A 103 2.58 4.45 30.16
N THR A 104 2.33 4.35 28.85
CA THR A 104 1.45 5.28 28.14
C THR A 104 -0.05 5.07 28.45
N TYR A 105 -0.41 3.92 29.05
CA TYR A 105 -1.81 3.51 29.27
C TYR A 105 -2.70 4.60 29.88
N ASN A 106 -2.30 5.17 31.02
CA ASN A 106 -3.12 6.16 31.72
C ASN A 106 -3.34 7.42 30.87
N GLU A 107 -2.33 7.83 30.11
CA GLU A 107 -2.36 9.02 29.26
C GLU A 107 -3.24 8.85 28.03
N ILE A 108 -3.35 7.63 27.49
CA ILE A 108 -4.22 7.30 26.37
C ILE A 108 -5.65 7.02 26.83
N ASN A 109 -5.83 6.30 27.93
CA ASN A 109 -7.15 6.07 28.52
C ASN A 109 -7.85 7.39 28.90
N ALA A 110 -7.09 8.36 29.42
CA ALA A 110 -7.61 9.69 29.76
C ALA A 110 -8.20 10.47 28.57
N LEU A 111 -7.94 10.07 27.32
CA LEU A 111 -8.57 10.68 26.14
C LEU A 111 -10.07 10.36 26.01
N GLY A 112 -10.56 9.32 26.71
CA GLY A 112 -11.99 9.01 26.76
C GLY A 112 -12.62 8.77 25.39
N ILE A 113 -11.88 8.10 24.48
CA ILE A 113 -12.31 7.90 23.09
C ILE A 113 -13.53 6.97 23.09
N LYS A 114 -14.65 7.49 22.60
CA LYS A 114 -15.90 6.71 22.50
C LYS A 114 -15.72 5.53 21.54
N ASP A 115 -16.27 4.37 21.91
CA ASP A 115 -16.24 3.15 21.11
C ASP A 115 -14.82 2.63 20.83
N PHE A 116 -13.86 2.94 21.72
CA PHE A 116 -12.49 2.40 21.73
C PHE A 116 -12.23 1.63 23.03
N ASP A 117 -11.90 0.35 22.91
CA ASP A 117 -11.55 -0.57 23.98
C ASP A 117 -10.04 -0.49 24.27
N VAL A 118 -9.67 0.47 25.11
CA VAL A 118 -8.28 0.74 25.47
C VAL A 118 -7.63 -0.44 26.21
N ASP A 119 -8.38 -1.15 27.05
CA ASP A 119 -7.85 -2.29 27.81
C ASP A 119 -7.46 -3.43 26.88
N LYS A 120 -8.34 -3.75 25.92
CA LYS A 120 -8.05 -4.74 24.90
C LYS A 120 -6.87 -4.32 24.01
N PHE A 121 -6.79 -3.04 23.63
CA PHE A 121 -5.66 -2.51 22.87
C PHE A 121 -4.32 -2.77 23.57
N TYR A 122 -4.19 -2.37 24.83
CA TYR A 122 -2.93 -2.55 25.57
C TYR A 122 -2.61 -4.02 25.83
N SER A 123 -3.62 -4.85 26.11
CA SER A 123 -3.43 -6.29 26.30
C SER A 123 -2.89 -6.94 25.02
N VAL A 124 -3.51 -6.68 23.87
CA VAL A 124 -3.13 -7.30 22.59
C VAL A 124 -1.75 -6.84 22.13
N VAL A 125 -1.46 -5.53 22.18
CA VAL A 125 -0.15 -5.02 21.78
C VAL A 125 0.97 -5.54 22.69
N THR A 126 0.69 -5.66 23.99
CA THR A 126 1.64 -6.27 24.95
C THR A 126 1.95 -7.72 24.58
N THR A 127 0.93 -8.54 24.37
CA THR A 127 1.10 -9.95 24.00
C THR A 127 1.83 -10.09 22.67
N ALA A 128 1.47 -9.29 21.66
CA ALA A 128 2.12 -9.31 20.36
C ALA A 128 3.63 -9.01 20.46
N ILE A 129 4.02 -7.99 21.23
CA ILE A 129 5.44 -7.66 21.44
C ILE A 129 6.18 -8.78 22.18
N GLU A 130 5.55 -9.40 23.19
CA GLU A 130 6.14 -10.50 23.96
C GLU A 130 6.32 -11.77 23.12
N ASP A 131 5.34 -12.12 22.29
CA ASP A 131 5.40 -13.27 21.37
C ASP A 131 6.45 -13.04 20.28
N PHE A 132 6.52 -11.82 19.75
CA PHE A 132 7.51 -11.43 18.75
C PHE A 132 8.94 -11.43 19.30
N ALA A 133 9.12 -11.21 20.61
CA ALA A 133 10.41 -11.31 21.30
C ALA A 133 10.83 -12.76 21.56
N ARG A 134 9.90 -13.67 21.84
CA ARG A 134 10.28 -15.06 22.16
C ARG A 134 10.72 -15.88 20.95
N ASN A 135 10.59 -15.35 19.72
CA ASN A 135 10.69 -16.14 18.48
C ASN A 135 9.73 -17.36 18.46
N ASP A 136 8.79 -17.42 19.41
CA ASP A 136 7.68 -18.38 19.48
C ASP A 136 6.56 -17.99 18.50
N TYR A 137 6.83 -17.02 17.62
CA TYR A 137 5.98 -16.72 16.48
C TYR A 137 6.04 -17.88 15.47
N VAL A 138 5.19 -18.86 15.70
CA VAL A 138 4.59 -19.64 14.63
C VAL A 138 3.49 -18.73 14.05
N PRO A 139 3.53 -18.40 12.74
CA PRO A 139 2.45 -17.65 12.11
C PRO A 139 1.09 -18.24 12.51
N ILE A 140 0.18 -17.39 12.97
CA ILE A 140 -1.19 -17.79 13.37
C ILE A 140 -1.96 -18.40 12.18
N GLU A 141 -1.39 -18.37 10.97
CA GLU A 141 -1.75 -19.16 9.78
C GLU A 141 -1.85 -20.68 10.00
N LYS A 142 -1.49 -21.24 11.18
CA LYS A 142 -1.67 -22.68 11.47
C LYS A 142 -2.57 -23.08 12.63
N LEU A 143 -3.14 -22.15 13.41
CA LEU A 143 -3.97 -22.53 14.57
C LEU A 143 -5.34 -21.85 14.65
N PHE A 144 -5.56 -20.80 13.87
CA PHE A 144 -6.90 -20.41 13.50
C PHE A 144 -6.92 -20.30 11.99
N VAL A 145 -7.43 -21.37 11.36
CA VAL A 145 -8.28 -21.19 10.19
C VAL A 145 -9.44 -20.32 10.68
N ALA A 146 -9.24 -19.00 10.71
CA ALA A 146 -10.23 -18.18 10.04
C ALA A 146 -10.35 -18.88 8.70
N GLN A 147 -11.55 -19.37 8.37
CA GLN A 147 -11.78 -19.57 6.96
C GLN A 147 -11.26 -18.29 6.32
N PRO A 148 -10.34 -18.34 5.34
CA PRO A 148 -10.14 -17.15 4.56
C PRO A 148 -11.58 -16.72 4.24
N GLU A 149 -11.95 -15.46 4.47
CA GLU A 149 -13.09 -14.96 3.70
C GLU A 149 -12.58 -15.10 2.27
N GLY A 150 -12.74 -16.31 1.74
CA GLY A 150 -11.93 -16.84 0.67
C GLY A 150 -12.21 -15.92 -0.45
N ILE A 151 -11.15 -15.29 -1.00
CA ILE A 151 -11.19 -14.27 -2.06
C ILE A 151 -12.64 -13.95 -2.32
N ARG A 152 -13.27 -13.04 -1.54
CA ARG A 152 -14.71 -12.80 -1.70
C ARG A 152 -14.90 -12.64 -3.19
N GLU A 153 -15.51 -13.63 -3.83
CA GLU A 153 -15.48 -13.68 -5.29
C GLU A 153 -16.06 -12.35 -5.71
N LEU A 154 -15.29 -11.61 -6.49
CA LEU A 154 -15.71 -10.29 -6.95
C LEU A 154 -17.13 -10.47 -7.45
N PRO A 155 -18.13 -9.79 -6.86
CA PRO A 155 -19.48 -10.00 -7.30
C PRO A 155 -19.51 -9.57 -8.76
N GLU A 156 -19.73 -10.50 -9.68
CA GLU A 156 -19.75 -10.21 -11.13
C GLU A 156 -20.79 -9.12 -11.47
N GLU A 157 -21.76 -8.94 -10.58
CA GLU A 157 -22.78 -7.91 -10.58
C GLU A 157 -22.32 -6.52 -10.09
N GLU A 158 -21.17 -6.42 -9.42
CA GLU A 158 -20.54 -5.18 -8.98
C GLU A 158 -19.43 -4.72 -9.93
N LYS A 159 -18.82 -5.63 -10.71
CA LYS A 159 -17.85 -5.28 -11.76
C LYS A 159 -18.50 -4.53 -12.92
N MET A 160 -17.76 -3.59 -13.49
CA MET A 160 -18.10 -3.07 -14.81
C MET A 160 -17.74 -4.12 -15.87
N LYS A 161 -18.68 -4.42 -16.77
CA LYS A 161 -18.39 -5.31 -17.91
C LYS A 161 -17.18 -4.80 -18.69
N GLU A 162 -16.23 -5.69 -19.00
CA GLU A 162 -15.00 -5.33 -19.73
C GLU A 162 -15.28 -4.48 -20.98
N VAL A 163 -16.32 -4.81 -21.76
CA VAL A 163 -16.69 -4.05 -22.97
C VAL A 163 -16.92 -2.56 -22.67
N ILE A 164 -17.61 -2.26 -21.56
CA ILE A 164 -17.91 -0.88 -21.15
C ILE A 164 -16.66 -0.21 -20.58
N PHE A 165 -15.89 -0.93 -19.76
CA PHE A 165 -14.62 -0.45 -19.21
C PHE A 165 -13.67 -0.02 -20.34
N TRP A 166 -13.47 -0.89 -21.33
CA TRP A 166 -12.60 -0.61 -22.47
C TRP A 166 -13.13 0.51 -23.35
N GLU A 167 -14.45 0.60 -23.56
CA GLU A 167 -15.05 1.72 -24.28
C GLU A 167 -14.73 3.07 -23.61
N ILE A 168 -14.81 3.15 -22.28
CA ILE A 168 -14.48 4.39 -21.54
C ILE A 168 -12.99 4.75 -21.68
N ILE A 169 -12.09 3.76 -21.58
CA ILE A 169 -10.64 3.95 -21.74
C ILE A 169 -10.28 4.36 -23.17
N GLU A 170 -10.88 3.72 -24.17
CA GLU A 170 -10.59 3.99 -25.58
C GLU A 170 -11.13 5.36 -26.00
N GLN A 171 -12.33 5.75 -25.56
CA GLN A 171 -12.84 7.10 -25.79
C GLN A 171 -11.96 8.17 -25.14
N SER A 172 -11.50 7.97 -23.91
CA SER A 172 -10.59 8.93 -23.27
C SER A 172 -9.25 9.00 -24.00
N LYS A 173 -8.74 7.87 -24.50
CA LYS A 173 -7.54 7.80 -25.33
C LYS A 173 -7.69 8.55 -26.66
N GLU A 174 -8.82 8.43 -27.34
CA GLU A 174 -9.07 9.12 -28.61
C GLU A 174 -9.13 10.65 -28.44
N GLU A 175 -9.64 11.11 -27.30
CA GLU A 175 -9.80 12.53 -26.97
C GLU A 175 -8.54 13.15 -26.30
N ARG A 176 -7.58 12.32 -25.84
CA ARG A 176 -6.43 12.79 -25.06
C ARG A 176 -5.46 13.63 -25.88
N LYS A 177 -4.80 14.57 -25.20
CA LYS A 177 -3.68 15.36 -25.75
C LYS A 177 -2.35 14.79 -25.26
N ASP A 178 -2.33 14.47 -23.98
CA ASP A 178 -1.28 13.84 -23.21
C ASP A 178 -1.92 12.88 -22.18
N PHE A 179 -1.10 12.23 -21.37
CA PHE A 179 -1.57 11.22 -20.42
C PHE A 179 -2.36 11.83 -19.26
N GLU A 180 -1.93 13.01 -18.78
CA GLU A 180 -2.60 13.78 -17.74
C GLU A 180 -4.01 14.19 -18.18
N HIS A 181 -4.16 14.69 -19.41
CA HIS A 181 -5.47 15.01 -19.99
C HIS A 181 -6.34 13.76 -20.13
N GLN A 182 -5.76 12.59 -20.44
CA GLN A 182 -6.53 11.34 -20.44
C GLN A 182 -7.10 11.02 -19.06
N ALA A 183 -6.30 11.17 -17.99
CA ALA A 183 -6.75 10.95 -16.62
C ALA A 183 -7.87 11.92 -16.23
N GLU A 184 -7.78 13.20 -16.62
CA GLU A 184 -8.85 14.19 -16.42
C GLU A 184 -10.13 13.81 -17.17
N LEU A 185 -10.03 13.40 -18.44
CA LEU A 185 -11.18 12.92 -19.23
C LEU A 185 -11.85 11.71 -18.59
N LEU A 186 -11.06 10.77 -18.04
CA LEU A 186 -11.58 9.62 -17.31
C LEU A 186 -12.32 10.04 -16.04
N ILE A 187 -11.74 10.93 -15.25
CA ILE A 187 -12.40 11.49 -14.05
C ILE A 187 -13.74 12.13 -14.42
N ASP A 188 -13.76 12.91 -15.51
CA ASP A 188 -14.95 13.60 -15.99
C ASP A 188 -16.03 12.62 -16.43
N LYS A 189 -15.69 11.68 -17.32
CA LYS A 189 -16.62 10.64 -17.81
C LYS A 189 -17.16 9.79 -16.66
N LEU A 190 -16.31 9.32 -15.77
CA LEU A 190 -16.70 8.50 -14.61
C LEU A 190 -17.61 9.25 -13.64
N SER A 191 -17.37 10.55 -13.38
CA SER A 191 -18.20 11.36 -12.47
C SER A 191 -19.66 11.46 -12.90
N GLN A 192 -19.93 11.31 -14.21
CA GLN A 192 -21.27 11.31 -14.78
C GLN A 192 -22.00 9.96 -14.61
N LEU A 193 -21.28 8.87 -14.33
CA LEU A 193 -21.87 7.55 -14.12
C LEU A 193 -22.52 7.43 -12.74
N SER A 194 -23.31 6.37 -12.56
CA SER A 194 -23.81 6.02 -11.22
C SER A 194 -22.67 5.67 -10.27
N GLU A 195 -22.84 5.90 -8.97
CA GLU A 195 -21.84 5.53 -7.95
C GLU A 195 -21.40 4.07 -8.07
N LYS A 196 -22.37 3.16 -8.21
CA LYS A 196 -22.12 1.72 -8.41
C LYS A 196 -21.28 1.48 -9.66
N ALA A 197 -21.49 2.21 -10.74
CA ALA A 197 -20.69 2.07 -11.95
C ALA A 197 -19.25 2.58 -11.77
N VAL A 198 -19.02 3.63 -10.97
CA VAL A 198 -17.65 4.10 -10.65
C VAL A 198 -16.91 3.07 -9.80
N VAL A 199 -17.58 2.49 -8.81
CA VAL A 199 -17.04 1.37 -8.01
C VAL A 199 -16.75 0.16 -8.91
N GLY A 200 -17.67 -0.19 -9.81
CA GLY A 200 -17.47 -1.26 -10.77
C GLY A 200 -16.33 -1.03 -11.75
N PHE A 201 -16.06 0.21 -12.13
CA PHE A 201 -14.89 0.57 -12.92
C PHE A 201 -13.60 0.27 -12.16
N GLU A 202 -13.50 0.64 -10.88
CA GLU A 202 -12.33 0.33 -10.04
C GLU A 202 -12.09 -1.18 -9.92
N PHE A 203 -13.16 -1.96 -9.72
CA PHE A 203 -13.05 -3.41 -9.69
C PHE A 203 -12.49 -4.00 -10.98
N THR A 204 -12.99 -3.57 -12.13
CA THR A 204 -12.51 -4.04 -13.43
C THR A 204 -11.08 -3.53 -13.71
N PHE A 205 -10.74 -2.32 -13.29
CA PHE A 205 -9.39 -1.77 -13.40
C PHE A 205 -8.38 -2.64 -12.64
N ARG A 206 -8.70 -3.02 -11.38
CA ARG A 206 -7.86 -3.92 -10.58
C ARG A 206 -7.74 -5.31 -11.19
N GLU A 207 -8.84 -5.85 -11.72
CA GLU A 207 -8.80 -7.13 -12.44
C GLU A 207 -7.83 -7.07 -13.63
N MET A 208 -7.81 -5.96 -14.36
CA MET A 208 -6.84 -5.78 -15.44
C MET A 208 -5.42 -5.55 -14.91
N LEU A 209 -5.20 -4.89 -13.78
CA LEU A 209 -3.86 -4.85 -13.18
C LEU A 209 -3.36 -6.27 -12.85
N SER A 210 -4.25 -7.13 -12.36
CA SER A 210 -3.93 -8.51 -12.06
C SER A 210 -3.61 -9.34 -13.29
N LYS A 211 -4.38 -9.18 -14.37
CA LYS A 211 -4.10 -9.85 -15.65
C LYS A 211 -2.75 -9.46 -16.26
N SER A 212 -2.25 -8.24 -16.00
CA SER A 212 -0.95 -7.79 -16.48
C SER A 212 0.19 -8.05 -15.49
N TYR A 213 -0.07 -8.67 -14.33
CA TYR A 213 0.94 -9.23 -13.45
C TYR A 213 1.54 -10.51 -14.07
N HIS A 214 2.34 -10.31 -15.12
CA HIS A 214 2.80 -11.35 -16.03
C HIS A 214 4.27 -11.13 -16.40
N TYR A 215 5.06 -12.19 -16.50
CA TYR A 215 6.49 -12.13 -16.80
C TYR A 215 6.82 -11.41 -18.12
N ASN A 216 5.98 -11.55 -19.14
CA ASN A 216 6.10 -10.79 -20.40
C ASN A 216 6.01 -9.26 -20.17
N VAL A 217 5.08 -8.81 -19.34
CA VAL A 217 4.93 -7.39 -19.03
C VAL A 217 6.11 -6.90 -18.21
N LEU A 218 6.59 -7.70 -17.26
CA LEU A 218 7.80 -7.40 -16.50
C LEU A 218 9.02 -7.25 -17.43
N ALA A 219 9.14 -8.12 -18.45
CA ALA A 219 10.20 -8.00 -19.44
C ALA A 219 10.10 -6.69 -20.23
N ALA A 220 8.90 -6.33 -20.67
CA ALA A 220 8.66 -5.08 -21.36
C ALA A 220 9.08 -3.87 -20.52
N ALA A 221 8.62 -3.81 -19.27
CA ALA A 221 8.98 -2.76 -18.31
C ALA A 221 10.50 -2.67 -18.13
N LYS A 222 11.14 -3.82 -17.90
CA LYS A 222 12.60 -3.90 -17.72
C LYS A 222 13.39 -3.41 -18.93
N ILE A 223 12.92 -3.68 -20.16
CA ILE A 223 13.60 -3.27 -21.39
C ILE A 223 13.37 -1.79 -21.69
N ILE A 224 12.14 -1.30 -21.52
CA ILE A 224 11.74 0.07 -21.87
C ILE A 224 12.25 1.07 -20.83
N ASP A 225 12.04 0.80 -19.53
CA ASP A 225 12.38 1.72 -18.45
C ASP A 225 13.80 1.50 -17.90
N GLY A 226 14.45 0.38 -18.27
CA GLY A 226 15.81 0.01 -17.86
C GLY A 226 15.94 -0.48 -16.42
N TYR A 227 14.99 -0.18 -15.55
CA TYR A 227 14.88 -0.68 -14.19
C TYR A 227 13.42 -1.04 -13.86
N THR A 228 13.23 -1.87 -12.83
CA THR A 228 11.90 -2.22 -12.35
C THR A 228 11.95 -2.58 -10.87
N ASP A 229 11.06 -1.97 -10.10
CA ASP A 229 10.65 -2.27 -8.73
C ASP A 229 9.12 -2.41 -8.71
N ASP A 230 8.53 -2.66 -7.55
CA ASP A 230 7.09 -2.95 -7.46
C ASP A 230 6.21 -1.77 -7.93
N ASP A 231 6.58 -0.54 -7.57
CA ASP A 231 5.86 0.69 -7.95
C ASP A 231 6.02 0.98 -9.45
N SER A 232 7.25 0.99 -9.97
CA SER A 232 7.48 1.23 -11.41
C SER A 232 6.83 0.15 -12.27
N PHE A 233 6.77 -1.10 -11.81
CA PHE A 233 6.04 -2.16 -12.51
C PHE A 233 4.52 -1.92 -12.50
N LEU A 234 3.95 -1.51 -11.37
CA LEU A 234 2.54 -1.12 -11.27
C LEU A 234 2.21 0.04 -12.22
N TYR A 235 3.07 1.06 -12.29
CA TYR A 235 2.87 2.21 -13.15
C TYR A 235 3.02 1.87 -14.63
N PHE A 236 3.94 0.97 -14.98
CA PHE A 236 4.03 0.41 -16.33
C PHE A 236 2.74 -0.32 -16.74
N ARG A 237 2.18 -1.15 -15.85
CA ARG A 237 0.88 -1.82 -16.09
C ARG A 237 -0.26 -0.82 -16.30
N CYS A 238 -0.26 0.29 -15.55
CA CYS A 238 -1.23 1.38 -15.71
C CYS A 238 -1.11 2.07 -17.09
N ARG A 239 0.12 2.30 -17.58
CA ARG A 239 0.34 2.83 -18.92
C ARG A 239 -0.20 1.90 -20.01
N LEU A 240 0.04 0.59 -19.90
CA LEU A 240 -0.53 -0.38 -20.84
C LEU A 240 -2.06 -0.32 -20.88
N LEU A 241 -2.70 -0.21 -19.70
CA LEU A 241 -4.14 -0.08 -19.58
C LEU A 241 -4.68 1.16 -20.27
N ALA A 242 -4.04 2.31 -20.06
CA ALA A 242 -4.44 3.58 -20.67
C ALA A 242 -4.38 3.57 -22.20
N GLU A 243 -3.58 2.68 -22.80
CA GLU A 243 -3.50 2.52 -24.26
C GLU A 243 -4.68 1.75 -24.88
N GLY A 244 -5.61 1.25 -24.07
CA GLY A 244 -6.82 0.58 -24.53
C GLY A 244 -6.62 -0.92 -24.79
N ARG A 245 -7.73 -1.60 -25.09
CA ARG A 245 -7.84 -3.06 -24.97
C ARG A 245 -6.85 -3.79 -25.87
N GLY A 246 -6.83 -3.41 -27.14
CA GLY A 246 -6.01 -4.08 -28.16
C GLY A 246 -4.52 -3.95 -27.89
N PHE A 247 -4.08 -2.80 -27.39
CA PHE A 247 -2.67 -2.57 -27.04
C PHE A 247 -2.29 -3.36 -25.80
N TYR A 248 -3.11 -3.26 -24.75
CA TYR A 248 -2.91 -3.94 -23.47
C TYR A 248 -2.73 -5.46 -23.63
N PHE A 249 -3.68 -6.15 -24.27
CA PHE A 249 -3.60 -7.61 -24.40
C PHE A 249 -2.47 -8.06 -25.32
N LYS A 250 -2.18 -7.33 -26.40
CA LYS A 250 -1.05 -7.65 -27.29
C LYS A 250 0.30 -7.48 -26.59
N ALA A 251 0.44 -6.47 -25.74
CA ALA A 251 1.65 -6.25 -24.96
C ALA A 251 1.92 -7.38 -23.95
N ILE A 252 0.85 -7.92 -23.32
CA ILE A 252 0.95 -9.09 -22.44
C ILE A 252 1.34 -10.34 -23.23
N GLU A 253 0.66 -10.59 -24.34
CA GLU A 253 0.89 -11.79 -25.16
C GLU A 253 2.28 -11.77 -25.81
N ASN A 254 2.69 -10.63 -26.35
CA ASN A 254 3.94 -10.46 -27.08
C ASN A 254 4.57 -9.06 -26.86
N PRO A 255 5.49 -8.91 -25.90
CA PRO A 255 6.21 -7.66 -25.65
C PRO A 255 6.89 -7.04 -26.87
N ASP A 256 7.32 -7.85 -27.84
CA ASP A 256 7.94 -7.36 -29.08
C ASP A 256 6.99 -6.47 -29.92
N TYR A 257 5.68 -6.53 -29.65
CA TYR A 257 4.69 -5.60 -30.18
C TYR A 257 5.00 -4.13 -29.82
N LEU A 258 5.56 -3.88 -28.64
CA LEU A 258 5.89 -2.53 -28.15
C LEU A 258 7.09 -1.92 -28.90
N ALA A 259 7.83 -2.72 -29.66
CA ALA A 259 8.91 -2.22 -30.51
C ALA A 259 8.41 -1.32 -31.64
N ASP A 260 7.14 -1.46 -32.08
CA ASP A 260 6.53 -0.62 -33.12
C ASP A 260 5.43 0.30 -32.59
N ASN A 261 4.96 0.06 -31.37
CA ASN A 261 3.77 0.70 -30.81
C ASN A 261 4.17 1.41 -29.51
N PHE A 262 4.28 2.73 -29.60
CA PHE A 262 4.79 3.55 -28.50
C PHE A 262 3.83 3.55 -27.31
N ILE A 263 4.40 3.42 -26.11
CA ILE A 263 3.72 3.66 -24.83
C ILE A 263 4.12 5.05 -24.34
N THR A 264 3.26 5.73 -23.58
CA THR A 264 3.59 7.08 -23.08
C THR A 264 4.80 7.04 -22.15
N ASP A 265 5.64 8.08 -22.20
CA ASP A 265 6.83 8.24 -21.34
C ASP A 265 6.51 8.95 -20.02
N THR A 266 5.28 8.80 -19.55
CA THR A 266 4.78 9.43 -18.31
C THR A 266 4.64 8.39 -17.22
N ASP A 267 4.57 8.84 -15.98
CA ASP A 267 4.18 7.95 -14.88
C ASP A 267 2.70 7.52 -15.07
N GLY A 268 2.43 6.22 -14.89
CA GLY A 268 1.09 5.65 -14.91
C GLY A 268 0.30 5.84 -13.61
N GLU A 269 0.92 6.33 -12.54
CA GLU A 269 0.35 6.48 -11.19
C GLU A 269 -1.02 7.16 -11.18
N LEU A 270 -1.23 8.19 -12.02
CA LEU A 270 -2.49 8.95 -12.05
C LEU A 270 -3.72 8.06 -12.24
N MET A 271 -3.59 6.97 -13.02
CA MET A 271 -4.64 6.00 -13.27
C MET A 271 -5.15 5.32 -11.99
N LEU A 272 -4.30 5.16 -10.97
CA LEU A 272 -4.65 4.52 -9.69
C LEU A 272 -5.62 5.34 -8.83
N SER A 273 -5.92 6.58 -9.22
CA SER A 273 -6.73 7.52 -8.45
C SER A 273 -7.98 8.04 -9.18
N ILE A 274 -8.19 7.64 -10.45
CA ILE A 274 -9.24 8.22 -11.29
C ILE A 274 -10.65 7.90 -10.79
N ALA A 275 -10.89 6.68 -10.29
CA ALA A 275 -12.19 6.29 -9.76
C ALA A 275 -12.54 7.08 -8.50
N ASP A 276 -11.61 7.19 -7.55
CA ASP A 276 -11.79 7.98 -6.33
C ASP A 276 -12.00 9.46 -6.64
N LYS A 277 -11.18 10.04 -7.52
CA LYS A 277 -11.31 11.43 -7.94
C LYS A 277 -12.65 11.69 -8.64
N ALA A 278 -13.13 10.77 -9.48
CA ALA A 278 -14.44 10.85 -10.11
C ALA A 278 -15.58 10.79 -9.08
N PHE A 279 -15.45 9.91 -8.09
CA PHE A 279 -16.41 9.74 -7.02
C PHE A 279 -16.49 10.98 -6.12
N ILE A 280 -15.33 11.55 -5.76
CA ILE A 280 -15.19 12.80 -5.03
C ILE A 280 -15.75 13.97 -5.84
N LYS A 281 -15.44 14.06 -7.15
CA LYS A 281 -16.00 15.09 -8.03
C LYS A 281 -17.53 15.03 -8.09
N LYS A 282 -18.10 13.81 -8.05
CA LYS A 282 -19.54 13.58 -8.07
C LYS A 282 -20.23 13.96 -6.76
N LEU A 283 -19.66 13.56 -5.62
CA LEU A 283 -20.32 13.65 -4.31
C LEU A 283 -19.85 14.83 -3.45
N GLY A 284 -18.76 15.47 -3.85
CA GLY A 284 -18.04 16.49 -3.10
C GLY A 284 -16.99 15.90 -2.15
N GLU A 285 -15.98 16.72 -1.82
CA GLU A 285 -14.83 16.36 -0.97
C GLU A 285 -15.20 15.92 0.45
N ASN A 286 -16.42 16.22 0.90
CA ASN A 286 -16.92 15.88 2.24
C ASN A 286 -17.90 14.68 2.23
N THR A 287 -17.87 13.84 1.18
CA THR A 287 -18.71 12.64 1.13
C THR A 287 -18.36 11.68 2.27
N GLU A 288 -19.39 11.13 2.93
CA GLU A 288 -19.23 10.09 3.98
C GLU A 288 -19.21 8.66 3.41
N LYS A 289 -19.35 8.52 2.08
CA LYS A 289 -19.30 7.22 1.39
C LYS A 289 -17.86 6.74 1.24
N GLU A 290 -17.66 5.43 1.39
CA GLU A 290 -16.38 4.78 1.08
C GLU A 290 -15.99 5.06 -0.38
N LEU A 291 -14.70 5.32 -0.60
CA LEU A 291 -14.19 5.58 -1.94
C LEU A 291 -14.10 4.26 -2.73
N PRO A 292 -14.26 4.29 -4.06
CA PRO A 292 -14.12 3.12 -4.91
C PRO A 292 -12.89 2.26 -4.59
N ARG A 293 -11.73 2.88 -4.40
CA ARG A 293 -10.49 2.17 -4.06
C ARG A 293 -10.59 1.44 -2.72
N ASP A 294 -11.13 2.09 -1.69
CA ASP A 294 -11.30 1.49 -0.35
C ASP A 294 -12.29 0.32 -0.40
N VAL A 295 -13.38 0.47 -1.15
CA VAL A 295 -14.35 -0.61 -1.38
C VAL A 295 -13.66 -1.77 -2.08
N ALA A 296 -12.92 -1.52 -3.15
CA ALA A 296 -12.32 -2.56 -3.97
C ALA A 296 -11.13 -3.27 -3.30
N LEU A 297 -10.34 -2.56 -2.49
CA LEU A 297 -9.25 -3.11 -1.69
C LEU A 297 -9.71 -4.23 -0.75
N SER A 298 -10.97 -4.22 -0.30
CA SER A 298 -11.53 -5.29 0.53
C SER A 298 -11.78 -6.61 -0.22
N TYR A 299 -11.65 -6.63 -1.54
CA TYR A 299 -11.84 -7.82 -2.39
C TYR A 299 -10.61 -8.18 -3.23
N MET A 300 -9.86 -7.18 -3.71
CA MET A 300 -8.71 -7.39 -4.59
C MET A 300 -7.63 -6.36 -4.28
N ASN A 301 -6.52 -6.83 -3.74
CA ASN A 301 -5.33 -6.03 -3.50
C ASN A 301 -4.22 -6.41 -4.49
N TYR A 302 -3.89 -5.51 -5.42
CA TYR A 302 -2.80 -5.72 -6.38
C TYR A 302 -1.41 -5.64 -5.72
N ASP A 303 -1.32 -5.21 -4.46
CA ASP A 303 -0.08 -5.20 -3.66
C ASP A 303 0.19 -6.59 -3.03
N GLU A 304 -0.79 -7.51 -3.05
CA GLU A 304 -0.71 -8.85 -2.46
C GLU A 304 -0.67 -9.96 -3.53
N GLU A 305 -0.28 -9.64 -4.76
CA GLU A 305 -0.23 -10.62 -5.86
C GLU A 305 0.93 -11.61 -5.67
N GLU A 306 0.61 -12.84 -5.24
CA GLU A 306 1.61 -13.82 -4.80
C GLU A 306 2.55 -14.33 -5.91
N SER A 307 2.13 -14.30 -7.19
CA SER A 307 2.97 -14.80 -8.28
C SER A 307 2.66 -14.22 -9.66
N LEU A 308 3.72 -13.88 -10.40
CA LEU A 308 3.64 -13.51 -11.80
C LEU A 308 3.20 -14.71 -12.64
N SER A 309 2.25 -14.47 -13.54
CA SER A 309 1.83 -15.43 -14.54
C SER A 309 2.80 -15.50 -15.74
N GLY A 310 2.74 -16.59 -16.51
CA GLY A 310 3.57 -16.80 -17.70
C GLY A 310 4.92 -17.45 -17.42
N GLU A 311 5.80 -17.42 -18.42
CA GLU A 311 7.11 -18.07 -18.34
C GLU A 311 8.16 -17.13 -17.76
N ARG A 312 8.80 -17.57 -16.67
CA ARG A 312 9.94 -16.87 -16.05
C ARG A 312 11.14 -16.84 -17.00
N TRP A 313 11.90 -15.75 -16.94
CA TRP A 313 13.12 -15.52 -17.71
C TRP A 313 14.23 -14.96 -16.82
N GLU A 314 15.47 -15.03 -17.30
CA GLU A 314 16.61 -14.27 -16.79
C GLU A 314 16.94 -13.11 -17.74
N GLU A 315 17.55 -12.03 -17.24
CA GLU A 315 17.79 -10.82 -18.06
C GLU A 315 18.59 -11.10 -19.34
N LYS A 316 19.48 -12.10 -19.30
CA LYS A 316 20.26 -12.57 -20.46
C LYS A 316 19.42 -13.17 -21.58
N ASP A 317 18.19 -13.61 -21.29
CA ASP A 317 17.28 -14.23 -22.26
C ASP A 317 16.50 -13.17 -23.05
N LEU A 318 16.35 -11.96 -22.50
CA LEU A 318 15.55 -10.88 -23.07
C LEU A 318 15.93 -10.50 -24.52
N PRO A 319 17.21 -10.41 -24.91
CA PRO A 319 17.59 -10.11 -26.29
C PRO A 319 17.11 -11.17 -27.31
N GLN A 320 17.01 -12.43 -26.88
CA GLN A 320 16.56 -13.52 -27.75
C GLN A 320 15.03 -13.67 -27.72
N ARG A 321 14.40 -13.44 -26.56
CA ARG A 321 12.95 -13.54 -26.38
C ARG A 321 12.20 -12.39 -27.06
N TYR A 322 12.74 -11.16 -26.95
CA TYR A 322 12.12 -9.93 -27.46
C TYR A 322 13.14 -9.12 -28.27
N PRO A 323 13.63 -9.66 -29.40
CA PRO A 323 14.74 -9.06 -30.16
C PRO A 323 14.42 -7.67 -30.68
N ARG A 324 13.17 -7.43 -31.11
CA ARG A 324 12.79 -6.13 -31.69
C ARG A 324 12.69 -5.06 -30.62
N LEU A 325 12.08 -5.42 -29.47
CA LEU A 325 11.96 -4.50 -28.35
C LEU A 325 13.34 -4.18 -27.76
N TRP A 326 14.18 -5.21 -27.61
CA TRP A 326 15.54 -5.07 -27.13
C TRP A 326 16.38 -4.15 -28.02
N GLU A 327 16.37 -4.38 -29.34
CA GLU A 327 17.13 -3.57 -30.30
C GLU A 327 16.75 -2.10 -30.21
N ARG A 328 15.46 -1.78 -30.09
CA ARG A 328 14.97 -0.40 -30.01
C ARG A 328 15.45 0.36 -28.76
N TYR A 329 15.30 -0.22 -27.57
CA TYR A 329 15.47 0.53 -26.32
C TYR A 329 16.88 0.44 -25.72
N ARG A 330 17.65 -0.62 -26.02
CA ARG A 330 19.06 -0.70 -25.55
C ARG A 330 20.03 0.09 -26.42
N SER A 331 19.75 0.33 -27.71
CA SER A 331 20.60 1.20 -28.54
C SER A 331 20.55 2.67 -28.12
N GLU A 332 19.42 3.13 -27.58
CA GLU A 332 19.24 4.52 -27.12
C GLU A 332 19.92 4.78 -25.76
N SER A 333 20.04 3.76 -24.91
CA SER A 333 20.75 3.85 -23.60
C SER A 333 22.29 3.92 -23.69
N LEU A 334 22.86 3.71 -24.89
CA LEU A 334 24.31 3.68 -25.16
C LEU A 334 24.79 4.82 -26.10
N ALA A 335 23.90 5.73 -26.50
CA ALA A 335 24.18 6.92 -27.29
C ALA A 335 24.00 8.18 -26.44
#